data_AF-A0A1L3A3I4-F1
#
_entry.id   AF-A0A1L3A3I4-F1
#
_cell.length_a   1.000
_cell.length_b   1.000
_cell.length_c   1.000
_cell.angle_alpha   90.00
_cell.angle_beta   90.00
_cell.angle_gamma   90.00
#
_symmetry.space_group_name_H-M   'P 1'
#
loop_
_entity.id
_entity.type
_entity.pdbx_description
1 polymer ?
#
loop_
_entity_poly.entity_id
_entity_poly.type
_entity_poly.pdbx_seq_one_letter_code
_entity_poly.pdbx_strand_id
1 'polypeptide(L)'
;AADDIFGPVIQATKLLRATFPDLYVICDVCLCAYTSHGHCGLLLPDSRIDNTASIERLAEVAVAYAQAGAHMVAPSDMMDNRIAAIKSALQNEDFSNVAVMSYAAKYASALYGPFRSACSTALKGNRADYQLPPAAEGLGKRAILRDVEEGADIIMVKPGIAYLDIVRMAREVSATPIAVYQVSGEYAMVTAAVAAGAI
;
A
#
# COMPACT_ATOMS: atom_id res chain seq x y z
N ALA A 1 -8.71 -13.48 -8.44
CA ALA A 1 -8.24 -13.11 -7.08
C ALA A 1 -6.97 -12.27 -7.18
N ALA A 2 -6.43 -11.73 -6.08
CA ALA A 2 -5.20 -10.93 -6.13
C ALA A 2 -3.98 -11.73 -6.62
N ASP A 3 -3.89 -12.99 -6.21
CA ASP A 3 -2.86 -13.98 -6.55
C ASP A 3 -3.19 -14.85 -7.76
N ASP A 4 -4.21 -14.49 -8.55
CA ASP A 4 -4.55 -15.24 -9.75
C ASP A 4 -3.37 -15.20 -10.74
N ILE A 5 -2.86 -16.38 -11.13
CA ILE A 5 -1.73 -16.49 -12.03
C ILE A 5 -1.99 -15.86 -13.40
N PHE A 6 -3.25 -15.74 -13.82
CA PHE A 6 -3.68 -15.05 -15.04
C PHE A 6 -4.11 -13.60 -14.79
N GLY A 7 -4.08 -13.16 -13.52
CA GLY A 7 -4.41 -11.81 -13.11
C GLY A 7 -3.41 -10.77 -13.61
N PRO A 8 -3.83 -9.50 -13.73
CA PRO A 8 -3.04 -8.46 -14.38
C PRO A 8 -1.72 -8.17 -13.68
N VAL A 9 -1.66 -8.22 -12.34
CA VAL A 9 -0.43 -7.93 -11.58
C VAL A 9 0.65 -8.99 -11.84
N ILE A 10 0.30 -10.28 -11.76
CA ILE A 10 1.25 -11.37 -11.99
C ILE A 10 1.70 -11.40 -13.46
N GLN A 11 0.77 -11.27 -14.41
CA GLN A 11 1.10 -11.26 -15.83
C GLN A 11 1.98 -10.06 -16.21
N ALA A 12 1.65 -8.86 -15.72
CA ALA A 12 2.46 -7.66 -15.95
C ALA A 12 3.85 -7.79 -15.30
N THR A 13 3.95 -8.32 -14.09
CA THR A 13 5.24 -8.53 -13.41
C THR A 13 6.14 -9.45 -14.24
N LYS A 14 5.64 -10.61 -14.65
CA LYS A 14 6.41 -11.55 -15.49
C LYS A 14 6.84 -10.92 -16.81
N LEU A 15 5.94 -10.20 -17.47
CA LEU A 15 6.23 -9.52 -18.73
C LEU A 15 7.29 -8.43 -18.56
N LEU A 16 7.17 -7.59 -17.54
CA LEU A 16 8.13 -6.52 -17.25
C LEU A 16 9.51 -7.09 -16.93
N ARG A 17 9.57 -8.16 -16.11
CA ARG A 17 10.84 -8.82 -15.75
C ARG A 17 11.52 -9.46 -16.96
N ALA A 18 10.76 -10.06 -17.87
CA ALA A 18 11.30 -10.65 -19.09
C ALA A 18 11.73 -9.59 -20.13
N THR A 19 10.99 -8.49 -20.24
CA THR A 19 11.20 -7.46 -21.27
C THR A 19 12.25 -6.43 -20.86
N PHE A 20 12.30 -6.08 -19.58
CA PHE A 20 13.17 -5.05 -19.01
C PHE A 20 13.90 -5.60 -17.78
N PRO A 21 14.99 -6.38 -17.94
CA PRO A 21 15.66 -7.05 -16.83
C PRO A 21 16.17 -6.12 -15.71
N ASP A 22 16.55 -4.89 -16.08
CA ASP A 22 17.05 -3.86 -15.16
C ASP A 22 15.94 -3.03 -14.50
N LEU A 23 14.68 -3.18 -14.95
CA LEU A 23 13.56 -2.45 -14.37
C LEU A 23 13.22 -3.01 -12.99
N TYR A 24 13.28 -2.15 -11.97
CA TYR A 24 12.82 -2.49 -10.63
C TYR A 24 11.29 -2.48 -10.57
N VAL A 25 10.71 -3.58 -10.09
CA VAL A 25 9.26 -3.83 -10.11
C VAL A 25 8.74 -3.91 -8.68
N ILE A 26 7.79 -3.03 -8.37
CA ILE A 26 7.12 -2.93 -7.06
C ILE A 26 5.64 -3.26 -7.26
N CYS A 27 5.14 -4.26 -6.52
CA CYS A 27 3.74 -4.68 -6.59
C CYS A 27 2.96 -4.19 -5.36
N ASP A 28 1.81 -3.53 -5.57
CA ASP A 28 0.89 -3.16 -4.49
C ASP A 28 0.21 -4.41 -3.91
N VAL A 29 0.32 -4.60 -2.60
CA VAL A 29 -0.35 -5.70 -1.88
C VAL A 29 -1.57 -5.11 -1.16
N CYS A 30 -2.76 -5.40 -1.70
CA CYS A 30 -4.04 -4.95 -1.16
C CYS A 30 -5.18 -5.76 -1.77
N LEU A 31 -6.31 -5.88 -1.07
CA LEU A 31 -7.47 -6.64 -1.58
C LEU A 31 -8.54 -5.78 -2.23
N CYS A 32 -8.43 -4.45 -2.19
CA CYS A 32 -9.54 -3.58 -2.60
C CYS A 32 -9.91 -3.63 -4.09
N ALA A 33 -8.99 -4.07 -4.95
CA ALA A 33 -9.27 -4.27 -6.38
C ALA A 33 -9.90 -5.64 -6.69
N TYR A 34 -9.96 -6.54 -5.69
CA TYR A 34 -10.31 -7.95 -5.88
C TYR A 34 -11.50 -8.38 -5.02
N THR A 35 -11.97 -7.53 -4.11
CA THR A 35 -13.16 -7.78 -3.29
C THR A 35 -14.39 -7.17 -3.92
N SER A 36 -15.53 -7.87 -3.87
CA SER A 36 -16.81 -7.38 -4.40
C SER A 36 -17.32 -6.12 -3.68
N HIS A 37 -16.89 -5.92 -2.43
CA HIS A 37 -17.23 -4.77 -1.60
C HIS A 37 -16.16 -3.65 -1.62
N GLY A 38 -15.01 -3.85 -2.26
CA GLY A 38 -13.97 -2.83 -2.43
C GLY A 38 -13.21 -2.40 -1.16
N HIS A 39 -13.36 -3.14 -0.05
CA HIS A 39 -12.53 -2.93 1.15
C HIS A 39 -11.16 -3.58 0.98
N CYS A 40 -10.16 -3.09 1.74
CA CYS A 40 -8.77 -3.55 1.63
C CYS A 40 -8.48 -4.89 2.29
N GLY A 41 -9.46 -5.45 3.00
CA GLY A 41 -9.36 -6.69 3.75
C GLY A 41 -10.63 -7.53 3.61
N LEU A 42 -10.61 -8.70 4.22
CA LEU A 42 -11.77 -9.56 4.40
C LEU A 42 -12.72 -8.96 5.45
N LEU A 43 -14.01 -9.30 5.36
CA LEU A 43 -15.04 -8.77 6.26
C LEU A 43 -15.62 -9.88 7.13
N LEU A 44 -15.89 -9.52 8.39
CA LEU A 44 -16.74 -10.28 9.31
C LEU A 44 -18.21 -10.27 8.83
N PRO A 45 -19.08 -11.14 9.37
CA PRO A 45 -20.50 -11.15 9.02
C PRO A 45 -21.23 -9.82 9.26
N ASP A 46 -20.71 -8.99 10.17
CA ASP A 46 -21.23 -7.65 10.49
C ASP A 46 -20.61 -6.52 9.64
N SER A 47 -19.87 -6.87 8.58
CA SER A 47 -19.20 -5.95 7.65
C SER A 47 -18.02 -5.16 8.23
N ARG A 48 -17.56 -5.45 9.46
CA ARG A 48 -16.28 -4.93 9.95
C ARG A 48 -15.12 -5.69 9.31
N ILE A 49 -13.96 -5.06 9.25
CA ILE A 49 -12.73 -5.71 8.79
C ILE A 49 -12.36 -6.87 9.74
N ASP A 50 -12.09 -8.04 9.17
CA ASP A 50 -11.42 -9.14 9.85
C ASP A 50 -9.91 -8.98 9.71
N ASN A 51 -9.25 -8.36 10.69
CA ASN A 51 -7.81 -8.06 10.60
C ASN A 51 -6.98 -9.33 10.49
N THR A 52 -7.28 -10.35 11.31
CA THR A 52 -6.51 -11.60 11.34
C THR A 52 -6.57 -12.34 10.00
N ALA A 53 -7.78 -12.57 9.48
CA ALA A 53 -7.92 -13.23 8.18
C ALA A 53 -7.35 -12.38 7.04
N SER A 54 -7.40 -11.04 7.17
CA SER A 54 -6.82 -10.14 6.17
C SER A 54 -5.30 -10.21 6.12
N ILE A 55 -4.60 -10.20 7.27
CA ILE A 55 -3.12 -10.24 7.27
C ILE A 55 -2.58 -11.55 6.72
N GLU A 56 -3.23 -12.68 7.01
CA GLU A 56 -2.88 -13.99 6.44
C GLU A 56 -3.03 -13.94 4.91
N ARG A 57 -4.18 -13.43 4.45
CA ARG A 57 -4.43 -13.32 3.02
C ARG A 57 -3.47 -12.37 2.29
N LEU A 58 -3.09 -11.26 2.91
CA LEU A 58 -2.13 -10.32 2.34
C LEU A 58 -0.73 -10.93 2.24
N ALA A 59 -0.34 -11.77 3.20
CA ALA A 59 0.93 -12.49 3.17
C ALA A 59 0.99 -13.50 2.00
N GLU A 60 -0.09 -14.26 1.76
CA GLU A 60 -0.20 -15.15 0.60
C GLU A 60 -0.05 -14.40 -0.72
N VAL A 61 -0.72 -13.25 -0.85
CA VAL A 61 -0.63 -12.40 -2.05
C VAL A 61 0.79 -11.85 -2.24
N ALA A 62 1.47 -11.44 -1.17
CA ALA A 62 2.85 -10.98 -1.23
C ALA A 62 3.80 -12.08 -1.74
N VAL A 63 3.65 -13.31 -1.25
CA VAL A 63 4.41 -14.48 -1.74
C VAL A 63 4.13 -14.74 -3.22
N ALA A 64 2.86 -14.69 -3.65
CA ALA A 64 2.51 -14.89 -5.05
C ALA A 64 3.15 -13.83 -5.98
N TYR A 65 3.25 -12.58 -5.53
CA TYR A 65 3.93 -11.52 -6.28
C TYR A 65 5.46 -11.70 -6.28
N ALA A 66 6.04 -12.17 -5.17
CA ALA A 66 7.46 -12.53 -5.11
C ALA A 66 7.79 -13.67 -6.10
N GLN A 67 6.99 -14.73 -6.14
CA GLN A 67 7.09 -15.84 -7.10
C GLN A 67 6.96 -15.37 -8.56
N ALA A 68 6.18 -14.32 -8.81
CA ALA A 68 6.06 -13.71 -10.14
C ALA A 68 7.30 -12.88 -10.54
N GLY A 69 8.20 -12.60 -9.61
CA GLY A 69 9.45 -11.87 -9.83
C GLY A 69 9.42 -10.41 -9.38
N ALA A 70 8.50 -10.01 -8.51
CA ALA A 70 8.52 -8.69 -7.89
C ALA A 70 9.81 -8.52 -7.07
N HIS A 71 10.48 -7.39 -7.22
CA HIS A 71 11.66 -7.08 -6.39
C HIS A 71 11.26 -6.53 -5.02
N MET A 72 10.06 -5.96 -4.95
CA MET A 72 9.50 -5.39 -3.75
C MET A 72 7.99 -5.54 -3.77
N VAL A 73 7.43 -5.78 -2.58
CA VAL A 73 6.00 -5.73 -2.34
C VAL A 73 5.67 -4.52 -1.48
N ALA A 74 4.54 -3.88 -1.74
CA ALA A 74 4.18 -2.62 -1.09
C ALA A 74 2.77 -2.72 -0.49
N PRO A 75 2.62 -3.27 0.74
CA PRO A 75 1.32 -3.43 1.40
C PRO A 75 0.67 -2.09 1.71
N SER A 76 -0.48 -1.84 1.08
CA SER A 76 -1.23 -0.58 1.18
C SER A 76 -2.58 -0.72 1.87
N ASP A 77 -2.85 -1.87 2.46
CA ASP A 77 -4.10 -2.28 3.08
C ASP A 77 -4.43 -1.55 4.41
N MET A 78 -3.40 -1.17 5.19
CA MET A 78 -3.48 -0.57 6.54
C MET A 78 -3.97 -1.48 7.67
N MET A 79 -3.87 -2.81 7.52
CA MET A 79 -4.09 -3.75 8.62
C MET A 79 -2.97 -3.66 9.66
N ASP A 80 -3.30 -3.85 10.92
CA ASP A 80 -2.30 -3.91 11.97
C ASP A 80 -1.51 -5.23 11.86
N ASN A 81 -0.19 -5.17 12.03
CA ASN A 81 0.74 -6.31 12.03
C ASN A 81 0.98 -7.02 10.68
N ARG A 82 0.51 -6.45 9.55
CA ARG A 82 0.73 -7.09 8.24
C ARG A 82 2.18 -7.13 7.78
N ILE A 83 3.06 -6.23 8.25
CA ILE A 83 4.46 -6.24 7.77
C ILE A 83 5.17 -7.46 8.34
N ALA A 84 4.99 -7.73 9.63
CA ALA A 84 5.57 -8.93 10.26
C ALA A 84 5.06 -10.20 9.57
N ALA A 85 3.75 -10.28 9.30
CA ALA A 85 3.16 -11.42 8.60
C ALA A 85 3.76 -11.61 7.20
N ILE A 86 3.86 -10.53 6.40
CA ILE A 86 4.44 -10.57 5.06
C ILE A 86 5.94 -10.94 5.11
N LYS A 87 6.74 -10.34 5.99
CA LYS A 87 8.18 -10.65 6.12
C LYS A 87 8.38 -12.12 6.50
N SER A 88 7.58 -12.63 7.42
CA SER A 88 7.64 -14.03 7.86
C SER A 88 7.29 -14.99 6.72
N ALA A 89 6.21 -14.70 5.97
CA ALA A 89 5.81 -15.53 4.83
C ALA A 89 6.85 -15.52 3.71
N LEU A 90 7.40 -14.35 3.36
CA LEU A 90 8.48 -14.25 2.36
C LEU A 90 9.73 -15.04 2.80
N GLN A 91 10.10 -14.98 4.08
CA GLN A 91 11.23 -15.75 4.59
C GLN A 91 10.99 -17.26 4.53
N ASN A 92 9.79 -17.73 4.91
CA ASN A 92 9.46 -19.15 4.91
C ASN A 92 9.45 -19.77 3.50
N GLU A 93 9.25 -18.94 2.48
CA GLU A 93 9.20 -19.33 1.06
C GLU A 93 10.50 -18.96 0.32
N ASP A 94 11.60 -18.70 1.04
CA ASP A 94 12.93 -18.38 0.50
C ASP A 94 13.01 -17.09 -0.36
N PHE A 95 12.09 -16.14 -0.14
CA PHE A 95 12.03 -14.82 -0.79
C PHE A 95 12.55 -13.68 0.11
N SER A 96 13.52 -13.95 0.99
CA SER A 96 14.10 -12.93 1.90
C SER A 96 14.78 -11.75 1.18
N ASN A 97 15.07 -11.88 -0.11
CA ASN A 97 15.62 -10.83 -0.97
C ASN A 97 14.56 -9.85 -1.50
N VAL A 98 13.26 -10.14 -1.34
CA VAL A 98 12.17 -9.24 -1.75
C VAL A 98 11.95 -8.19 -0.67
N ALA A 99 12.11 -6.92 -1.05
CA ALA A 99 11.92 -5.81 -0.13
C ALA A 99 10.44 -5.57 0.19
N VAL A 100 10.15 -5.00 1.36
CA VAL A 100 8.80 -4.63 1.79
C VAL A 100 8.74 -3.11 2.01
N MET A 101 7.97 -2.42 1.16
CA MET A 101 7.68 -1.00 1.30
C MET A 101 6.33 -0.79 1.96
N SER A 102 6.38 -0.53 3.26
CA SER A 102 5.19 -0.29 4.05
C SER A 102 4.54 1.06 3.72
N TYR A 103 3.24 1.07 3.36
CA TYR A 103 2.41 2.27 3.45
C TYR A 103 2.07 2.60 4.92
N ALA A 104 3.10 2.86 5.72
CA ALA A 104 3.01 2.92 7.17
C ALA A 104 2.07 4.02 7.69
N ALA A 105 2.16 5.22 7.11
CA ALA A 105 1.29 6.34 7.45
C ALA A 105 0.38 6.66 6.26
N LYS A 106 -0.64 5.83 6.05
CA LYS A 106 -1.67 6.05 5.03
C LYS A 106 -2.98 6.56 5.64
N TYR A 107 -3.32 7.80 5.29
CA TYR A 107 -4.45 8.53 5.85
C TYR A 107 -5.75 8.30 5.06
N ALA A 108 -6.89 8.40 5.73
CA ALA A 108 -8.24 8.39 5.16
C ALA A 108 -8.51 9.71 4.43
N SER A 109 -7.88 9.88 3.26
CA SER A 109 -7.88 11.15 2.52
C SER A 109 -8.94 11.22 1.42
N ALA A 110 -9.46 12.43 1.20
CA ALA A 110 -10.30 12.77 0.05
C ALA A 110 -9.50 12.85 -1.27
N LEU A 111 -8.16 12.97 -1.20
CA LEU A 111 -7.29 13.11 -2.37
C LEU A 111 -7.13 11.83 -3.20
N TYR A 112 -7.81 10.74 -2.85
CA TYR A 112 -7.77 9.48 -3.61
C TYR A 112 -8.85 9.37 -4.69
N GLY A 113 -9.76 10.35 -4.81
CA GLY A 113 -10.88 10.34 -5.76
C GLY A 113 -10.47 9.94 -7.18
N PRO A 114 -9.52 10.62 -7.84
CA PRO A 114 -9.14 10.28 -9.20
C PRO A 114 -8.52 8.88 -9.35
N PHE A 115 -7.85 8.36 -8.32
CA PHE A 115 -7.30 6.99 -8.33
C PHE A 115 -8.44 5.97 -8.22
N ARG A 116 -9.44 6.24 -7.37
CA ARG A 116 -10.62 5.39 -7.23
C ARG A 116 -11.40 5.29 -8.54
N SER A 117 -11.49 6.39 -9.29
CA SER A 117 -12.05 6.39 -10.64
C SER A 117 -11.20 5.58 -11.62
N ALA A 118 -9.87 5.74 -11.59
CA ALA A 118 -8.96 5.00 -12.48
C ALA A 118 -8.96 3.48 -12.21
N CYS A 119 -9.11 3.07 -10.96
CA CYS A 119 -9.11 1.66 -10.55
C CYS A 119 -10.52 1.04 -10.44
N SER A 120 -11.58 1.76 -10.81
CA SER A 120 -12.97 1.27 -10.78
C SER A 120 -13.37 0.60 -9.45
N THR A 121 -13.04 1.22 -8.31
CA THR A 121 -13.32 0.63 -6.99
C THR A 121 -14.80 0.34 -6.77
N ALA A 122 -15.13 -0.86 -6.25
CA ALA A 122 -16.50 -1.23 -5.90
C ALA A 122 -16.98 -0.67 -4.55
N LEU A 123 -16.08 -0.01 -3.80
CA LEU A 123 -16.35 0.47 -2.44
C LEU A 123 -17.53 1.43 -2.37
N LYS A 124 -18.51 1.06 -1.52
CA LYS A 124 -19.57 1.95 -1.03
C LYS A 124 -19.25 2.29 0.43
N GLY A 125 -19.05 3.57 0.74
CA GLY A 125 -18.68 4.02 2.09
C GLY A 125 -17.25 4.55 2.17
N ASN A 126 -16.56 4.27 3.27
CA ASN A 126 -15.24 4.83 3.57
C ASN A 126 -14.26 3.76 4.08
N ARG A 127 -13.05 4.20 4.42
CA ARG A 127 -11.95 3.36 4.90
C ARG A 127 -11.45 3.82 6.28
N ALA A 128 -12.27 4.55 7.03
CA ALA A 128 -11.89 5.21 8.27
C ALA A 128 -11.62 4.22 9.42
N ASP A 129 -12.12 3.00 9.32
CA ASP A 129 -11.91 1.95 10.33
C ASP A 129 -10.48 1.39 10.33
N TYR A 130 -9.67 1.68 9.32
CA TYR A 130 -8.30 1.17 9.18
C TYR A 130 -7.30 2.18 8.61
N GLN A 131 -7.72 3.10 7.74
CA GLN A 131 -6.87 4.23 7.34
C GLN A 131 -6.82 5.28 8.45
N LEU A 132 -5.67 5.94 8.61
CA LEU A 132 -5.48 6.89 9.71
C LEU A 132 -6.37 8.13 9.55
N PRO A 133 -6.95 8.66 10.65
CA PRO A 133 -7.67 9.93 10.59
C PRO A 133 -6.75 11.07 10.10
N PRO A 134 -7.21 11.99 9.23
CA PRO A 134 -6.35 13.00 8.61
C PRO A 134 -5.48 13.84 9.57
N ALA A 135 -5.99 14.17 10.76
CA ALA A 135 -5.29 15.00 11.74
C ALA A 135 -4.46 14.18 12.76
N ALA A 136 -4.40 12.86 12.63
CA ALA A 136 -3.83 11.98 13.65
C ALA A 136 -2.31 11.77 13.48
N GLU A 137 -1.52 12.79 13.78
CA GLU A 137 -0.04 12.72 13.76
C GLU A 137 0.49 11.59 14.66
N GLY A 138 0.01 11.52 15.91
CA GLY A 138 0.47 10.51 16.87
C GLY A 138 0.18 9.06 16.43
N LEU A 139 -0.94 8.83 15.72
CA LEU A 139 -1.23 7.52 15.14
C LEU A 139 -0.32 7.21 13.95
N GLY A 140 0.00 8.21 13.12
CA GLY A 140 1.00 8.08 12.07
C GLY A 140 2.37 7.68 12.63
N LYS A 141 2.83 8.37 13.68
CA LYS A 141 4.08 8.03 14.39
C LYS A 141 4.07 6.61 14.93
N ARG A 142 2.97 6.20 15.58
CA ARG A 142 2.83 4.84 16.12
C ARG A 142 2.89 3.78 15.01
N ALA A 143 2.20 4.00 13.90
CA ALA A 143 2.18 3.06 12.78
C ALA A 143 3.55 2.95 12.10
N ILE A 144 4.26 4.07 11.92
CA ILE A 144 5.64 4.09 11.41
C ILE A 144 6.57 3.28 12.30
N LEU A 145 6.58 3.54 13.62
CA LEU A 145 7.46 2.84 14.54
C LEU A 145 7.19 1.34 14.57
N ARG A 146 5.91 0.95 14.60
CA ARG A 146 5.49 -0.45 14.53
C ARG A 146 6.02 -1.10 13.25
N ASP A 147 5.79 -0.49 12.09
CA ASP A 147 6.17 -1.11 10.82
C ASP A 147 7.68 -1.24 10.64
N VAL A 148 8.45 -0.32 11.23
CA VAL A 148 9.93 -0.43 11.32
C VAL A 148 10.32 -1.61 12.20
N GLU A 149 9.68 -1.76 13.37
CA GLU A 149 9.92 -2.89 14.28
C GLU A 149 9.54 -4.24 13.66
N GLU A 150 8.49 -4.26 12.84
CA GLU A 150 8.05 -5.44 12.07
C GLU A 150 8.96 -5.78 10.87
N GLY A 151 9.98 -4.95 10.58
CA GLY A 151 10.99 -5.22 9.56
C GLY A 151 10.70 -4.67 8.17
N ALA A 152 9.93 -3.58 8.05
CA ALA A 152 9.77 -2.86 6.78
C ALA A 152 11.12 -2.32 6.29
N ASP A 153 11.46 -2.60 5.02
CA ASP A 153 12.69 -2.13 4.39
C ASP A 153 12.56 -0.66 3.95
N ILE A 154 11.33 -0.19 3.68
CA ILE A 154 10.99 1.21 3.38
C ILE A 154 9.66 1.53 4.07
N ILE A 155 9.55 2.73 4.64
CA ILE A 155 8.27 3.27 5.13
C ILE A 155 7.77 4.39 4.20
N MET A 156 6.46 4.53 4.06
CA MET A 156 5.83 5.50 3.18
C MET A 156 4.76 6.33 3.90
N VAL A 157 4.76 7.63 3.60
CA VAL A 157 3.66 8.55 3.94
C VAL A 157 2.76 8.74 2.72
N LYS A 158 1.44 8.64 2.93
CA LYS A 158 0.41 8.82 1.90
C LYS A 158 -0.83 9.47 2.49
N PRO A 159 -1.32 10.61 1.99
CA PRO A 159 -0.85 11.39 0.83
C PRO A 159 0.51 12.08 0.99
N GLY A 160 0.92 12.85 -0.01
CA GLY A 160 2.23 13.47 -0.10
C GLY A 160 2.24 14.93 0.34
N ILE A 161 1.94 15.86 -0.57
CA ILE A 161 2.13 17.30 -0.38
C ILE A 161 1.44 17.83 0.90
N ALA A 162 0.26 17.31 1.24
CA ALA A 162 -0.50 17.74 2.40
C ALA A 162 -0.01 17.16 3.74
N TYR A 163 1.02 16.30 3.74
CA TYR A 163 1.50 15.53 4.90
C TYR A 163 3.03 15.58 5.03
N LEU A 164 3.67 16.66 4.56
CA LEU A 164 5.14 16.82 4.64
C LEU A 164 5.64 16.97 6.09
N ASP A 165 4.80 17.43 7.00
CA ASP A 165 4.99 17.39 8.44
C ASP A 165 5.14 15.94 8.95
N ILE A 166 4.30 15.02 8.47
CA ILE A 166 4.41 13.59 8.80
C ILE A 166 5.67 12.98 8.18
N VAL A 167 6.07 13.39 6.96
CA VAL A 167 7.34 12.96 6.34
C VAL A 167 8.53 13.42 7.20
N ARG A 168 8.49 14.67 7.68
CA ARG A 168 9.52 15.20 8.57
C ARG A 168 9.59 14.39 9.87
N MET A 169 8.44 14.14 10.51
CA MET A 169 8.36 13.33 11.72
C MET A 169 8.90 11.91 11.48
N ALA A 170 8.53 11.28 10.36
CA ALA A 170 9.03 9.94 10.00
C ALA A 170 10.57 9.90 9.93
N ARG A 171 11.20 10.95 9.39
CA ARG A 171 12.67 11.09 9.31
C ARG A 171 13.34 11.29 10.68
N GLU A 172 12.63 11.89 11.63
CA GLU A 172 13.13 12.11 12.99
C GLU A 172 13.06 10.82 13.84
N VAL A 173 12.07 9.97 13.58
CA VAL A 173 11.81 8.77 14.41
C VAL A 173 12.34 7.47 13.79
N SER A 174 12.73 7.48 12.51
CA SER A 174 13.20 6.29 11.81
C SER A 174 14.45 6.58 10.98
N ALA A 175 15.34 5.58 10.93
CA ALA A 175 16.50 5.55 10.04
C ALA A 175 16.21 4.84 8.71
N THR A 176 15.07 4.13 8.61
CA THR A 176 14.62 3.43 7.40
C THR A 176 14.41 4.44 6.26
N PRO A 177 14.71 4.08 4.99
CA PRO A 177 14.35 4.91 3.85
C PRO A 177 12.87 5.29 3.86
N ILE A 178 12.58 6.53 3.44
CA ILE A 178 11.24 7.10 3.47
C ILE A 178 10.80 7.41 2.05
N ALA A 179 9.66 6.84 1.66
CA ALA A 179 8.94 7.19 0.45
C ALA A 179 7.77 8.12 0.76
N VAL A 180 7.34 8.88 -0.24
CA VAL A 180 6.16 9.72 -0.17
C VAL A 180 5.35 9.55 -1.45
N TYR A 181 4.03 9.36 -1.32
CA TYR A 181 3.16 9.15 -2.47
C TYR A 181 2.44 10.46 -2.84
N GLN A 182 2.89 11.11 -3.91
CA GLN A 182 2.11 12.18 -4.56
C GLN A 182 0.86 11.57 -5.20
N VAL A 183 -0.27 11.64 -4.50
CA VAL A 183 -1.47 10.89 -4.93
C VAL A 183 -2.16 11.52 -6.13
N SER A 184 -3.08 10.77 -6.71
CA SER A 184 -3.83 11.16 -7.89
C SER A 184 -4.61 12.47 -7.75
N GLY A 185 -5.14 12.81 -6.56
CA GLY A 185 -5.74 14.11 -6.30
C GLY A 185 -4.73 15.25 -6.35
N GLU A 186 -3.50 15.04 -5.85
CA GLU A 186 -2.42 16.02 -5.93
C GLU A 186 -2.02 16.24 -7.40
N TYR A 187 -1.84 15.16 -8.15
CA TYR A 187 -1.59 15.23 -9.59
C TYR A 187 -2.71 15.97 -10.35
N ALA A 188 -3.98 15.64 -10.06
CA ALA A 188 -5.13 16.25 -10.72
C ALA A 188 -5.24 17.74 -10.43
N MET A 189 -4.99 18.18 -9.19
CA MET A 189 -4.97 19.60 -8.82
C MET A 189 -3.92 20.37 -9.63
N VAL A 190 -2.69 19.86 -9.71
CA VAL A 190 -1.62 20.50 -10.49
C VAL A 190 -1.96 20.54 -11.98
N THR A 191 -2.39 19.40 -12.54
CA THR A 191 -2.72 19.28 -13.97
C THR A 191 -3.83 20.24 -14.36
N ALA A 192 -4.89 20.36 -13.55
CA ALA A 192 -5.99 21.27 -13.80
C ALA A 192 -5.57 22.75 -13.71
N ALA A 193 -4.73 23.10 -12.73
CA ALA A 193 -4.23 24.46 -12.59
C ALA A 193 -3.35 24.88 -13.78
N VAL A 194 -2.47 24.00 -14.27
CA VAL A 194 -1.66 24.23 -15.48
C VAL A 194 -2.56 24.39 -16.71
N ALA A 195 -3.54 23.50 -16.89
CA ALA A 195 -4.46 23.55 -18.04
C ALA A 195 -5.31 24.84 -18.05
N ALA A 196 -5.59 25.41 -16.89
CA ALA A 196 -6.30 26.67 -16.73
C ALA A 196 -5.38 27.91 -16.85
N GLY A 197 -4.06 27.73 -16.99
CA GLY A 197 -3.08 28.81 -17.00
C GLY A 197 -2.94 29.53 -15.65
N ALA A 198 -3.31 28.88 -14.55
CA ALA A 198 -3.20 29.43 -13.21
C ALA A 198 -1.79 29.27 -12.61
N ILE A 199 -1.01 28.30 -13.12
CA ILE A 199 0.41 28.06 -12.86
C ILE A 199 1.12 27.59 -14.13
#